data_AF-A0A949JBA6-F1
#
_entry.id   AF-A0A949JBA6-F1
#
_cell.length_a   1.000
_cell.length_b   1.000
_cell.length_c   1.000
_cell.angle_alpha   90.00
_cell.angle_beta   90.00
_cell.angle_gamma   90.00
#
_symmetry.space_group_name_H-M   'P 1'
#
loop_
_entity.id
_entity.type
_entity.pdbx_description
1 polymer ?
#
loop_
_entity_poly.entity_id
_entity_poly.type
_entity_poly.pdbx_seq_one_letter_code
_entity_poly.pdbx_strand_id
1 'polypeptide(L)'
;LAAAEYGMGKVVAIGDKDFLVGGSRRFGAHDGFLPYGDNERLGLSIFEWVSTPSTEPADADSDGVPDTIDQCHNPGCKSVTSRGCPKDSDNDGVIDCDDRCPGESGSSSNYGCPTAAGDSDNDGVPDNQDQCYNPECNLVDSTGCPLNSDDDNLDDCKDQCPDQYGEQSNGCPLPDSDGDMVPDDQDQCYNPECSTVDVNGCPRDSDNDGVNDCADNCPNQAGAITNNGCPQQSTQFCAGTLLITFMVFLGGILVKRK
;
A
#
# COMPACT_ATOMS: atom_id res chain seq x y z
N LEU A 1 53.34 14.06 5.72
CA LEU A 1 52.31 13.04 5.96
C LEU A 1 53.03 11.70 6.02
N ALA A 2 53.21 11.17 7.23
CA ALA A 2 54.00 9.97 7.46
C ALA A 2 53.25 8.73 6.92
N ALA A 3 53.93 7.93 6.09
CA ALA A 3 53.46 6.62 5.69
C ALA A 3 53.44 5.71 6.91
N ALA A 4 52.25 5.32 7.37
CA ALA A 4 52.11 4.24 8.32
C ALA A 4 52.03 2.93 7.52
N GLU A 5 53.09 2.13 7.59
CA GLU A 5 53.07 0.73 7.13
C GLU A 5 51.99 -0.02 7.91
N TYR A 6 50.91 -0.39 7.24
CA TYR A 6 49.87 -1.24 7.81
C TYR A 6 50.44 -2.67 7.94
N GLY A 7 50.80 -3.05 9.16
CA GLY A 7 51.13 -4.43 9.51
C GLY A 7 49.98 -5.37 9.16
N MET A 8 50.34 -6.61 8.79
CA MET A 8 49.44 -7.68 8.36
C MET A 8 48.35 -7.97 9.42
N GLY A 9 47.20 -7.29 9.31
CA GLY A 9 46.01 -7.55 10.12
C GLY A 9 45.03 -8.46 9.37
N LYS A 10 44.33 -9.34 10.09
CA LYS A 10 43.23 -10.10 9.51
C LYS A 10 41.99 -9.20 9.47
N VAL A 11 41.42 -9.05 8.28
CA VAL A 11 40.15 -8.37 8.06
C VAL A 11 39.06 -9.45 8.00
N VAL A 12 38.01 -9.30 8.82
CA VAL A 12 36.85 -10.19 8.85
C VAL A 12 35.62 -9.35 8.53
N ALA A 13 34.93 -9.64 7.43
CA ALA A 13 33.63 -9.03 7.13
C ALA A 13 32.60 -9.49 8.16
N ILE A 14 31.83 -8.55 8.71
CA ILE A 14 30.74 -8.81 9.66
C ILE A 14 29.39 -8.24 9.17
N GLY A 15 29.36 -7.63 7.99
CA GLY A 15 28.17 -7.14 7.30
C GLY A 15 28.52 -6.59 5.92
N ASP A 16 27.52 -6.16 5.15
CA ASP A 16 27.68 -5.70 3.76
C ASP A 16 28.60 -4.48 3.60
N LYS A 17 28.81 -3.72 4.69
CA LYS A 17 29.73 -2.58 4.76
C LYS A 17 30.63 -2.60 5.99
N ASP A 18 30.57 -3.66 6.79
CA ASP A 18 31.22 -3.72 8.10
C ASP A 18 32.36 -4.74 8.13
N PHE A 19 33.53 -4.30 8.59
CA PHE A 19 34.72 -5.12 8.66
C PHE A 19 35.42 -4.97 10.02
N LEU A 20 35.75 -6.09 10.65
CA LEU A 20 36.63 -6.14 11.81
C LEU A 20 38.07 -6.31 11.33
N VAL A 21 38.90 -5.29 11.59
CA VAL A 21 40.33 -5.34 11.29
C VAL A 21 41.10 -5.60 12.59
N GLY A 22 41.54 -6.84 12.80
CA GLY A 22 42.38 -7.21 13.92
C GLY A 22 43.86 -7.07 13.58
N GLY A 23 44.55 -6.12 14.22
CA GLY A 23 46.00 -5.93 14.07
C GLY A 23 46.71 -5.94 15.43
N SER A 24 47.86 -6.62 15.52
CA SER A 24 48.74 -6.54 16.69
C SER A 24 49.68 -5.35 16.50
N ARG A 25 49.47 -4.24 17.23
CA ARG A 25 50.44 -3.13 17.24
C ARG A 25 51.36 -3.27 18.44
N ARG A 26 52.68 -3.26 18.20
CA ARG A 26 53.66 -2.92 19.25
C ARG A 26 53.69 -1.40 19.39
N PHE A 27 53.08 -0.88 20.45
CA PHE A 27 53.20 0.54 20.77
C PHE A 27 54.56 0.79 21.41
N GLY A 28 55.47 1.44 20.68
CA GLY A 28 56.62 2.10 21.28
C GLY A 28 56.15 3.42 21.89
N ALA A 29 56.19 3.53 23.22
CA ALA A 29 55.80 4.74 23.93
C ALA A 29 56.85 5.85 23.75
N HIS A 30 56.51 6.89 22.99
CA HIS A 30 56.71 8.26 23.46
C HIS A 30 55.40 8.54 24.21
N ASP A 31 55.33 8.46 25.54
CA ASP A 31 55.90 9.41 26.49
C ASP A 31 56.15 8.73 27.84
N GLY A 32 57.21 9.13 28.54
CA GLY A 32 57.70 8.43 29.72
C GLY A 32 56.80 8.52 30.94
N PHE A 33 56.33 7.38 31.43
CA PHE A 33 56.28 6.98 32.85
C PHE A 33 55.82 5.52 32.94
N LEU A 34 56.70 4.62 33.41
CA LEU A 34 56.51 3.26 34.00
C LEU A 34 57.48 2.20 33.42
N PRO A 35 58.03 1.30 34.28
CA PRO A 35 59.20 0.48 33.95
C PRO A 35 58.87 -0.81 33.17
N TYR A 36 59.89 -1.29 32.47
CA TYR A 36 59.95 -2.54 31.70
C TYR A 36 59.35 -3.74 32.44
N GLY A 37 58.38 -4.41 31.79
CA GLY A 37 57.87 -5.73 32.14
C GLY A 37 57.26 -6.36 30.90
N ASP A 38 57.82 -7.50 30.47
CA ASP A 38 57.42 -8.27 29.29
C ASP A 38 56.02 -8.87 29.49
N ASN A 39 54.99 -8.05 29.28
CA ASN A 39 53.60 -8.46 29.33
C ASN A 39 52.97 -8.10 27.99
N GLU A 40 52.62 -9.10 27.18
CA GLU A 40 51.80 -8.93 25.98
C GLU A 40 50.44 -8.35 26.38
N ARG A 41 50.29 -7.03 26.31
CA ARG A 41 48.99 -6.37 26.48
C ARG A 41 48.29 -6.36 25.14
N LEU A 42 47.28 -7.21 25.00
CA LEU A 42 46.26 -7.10 23.96
C LEU A 42 45.49 -5.80 24.18
N GLY A 43 45.96 -4.72 23.59
CA GLY A 43 45.23 -3.45 23.55
C GLY A 43 44.11 -3.54 22.50
N LEU A 44 42.86 -3.65 22.95
CA LEU A 44 41.71 -3.48 22.07
C LEU A 44 41.56 -1.98 21.79
N SER A 45 41.98 -1.54 20.62
CA SER A 45 41.77 -0.15 20.18
C SER A 45 40.33 -0.03 19.69
N ILE A 46 39.42 0.54 20.48
CA ILE A 46 38.13 0.99 19.96
C ILE A 46 38.35 2.32 19.23
N PHE A 47 38.27 2.31 17.91
CA PHE A 47 38.18 3.54 17.14
C PHE A 47 36.71 3.97 17.16
N GLU A 48 36.42 5.12 17.79
CA GLU A 48 35.15 5.82 17.51
C GLU A 48 35.23 6.35 16.08
N TRP A 49 34.41 5.79 15.19
CA TRP A 49 34.33 6.22 13.81
C TRP A 49 33.53 7.52 13.73
N VAL A 50 34.20 8.61 13.39
CA VAL A 50 33.53 9.77 12.80
C VAL A 50 33.25 9.40 11.36
N SER A 51 32.00 9.06 11.04
CA SER A 51 31.53 8.91 9.67
C SER A 51 31.68 10.25 8.98
N THR A 52 32.74 10.47 8.21
CA THR A 52 32.79 11.60 7.29
C THR A 52 31.71 11.35 6.23
N PRO A 53 30.72 12.23 6.06
CA PRO A 53 29.74 12.08 4.98
C PRO A 53 30.52 12.02 3.65
N SER A 54 30.34 10.94 2.88
CA SER A 54 30.81 10.94 1.51
C SER A 54 29.99 12.01 0.78
N THR A 55 30.64 13.13 0.47
CA THR A 55 30.08 14.03 -0.54
C THR A 55 30.24 13.32 -1.86
N GLU A 56 29.18 12.62 -2.28
CA GLU A 56 29.09 12.11 -3.64
C GLU A 56 29.33 13.28 -4.60
N PRO A 57 30.10 13.08 -5.69
CA PRO A 57 30.34 14.12 -6.67
C PRO A 57 29.01 14.56 -7.30
N ALA A 58 28.94 15.82 -7.75
CA ALA A 58 27.74 16.34 -8.38
C ALA A 58 27.37 15.52 -9.63
N ASP A 59 26.07 15.25 -9.76
CA ASP A 59 25.44 14.46 -10.82
C ASP A 59 24.07 15.11 -11.08
N ALA A 60 24.01 15.97 -12.10
CA ALA A 60 22.92 16.91 -12.33
C ALA A 60 21.65 16.23 -12.86
N ASP A 61 21.77 15.14 -13.61
CA ASP A 61 20.64 14.40 -14.17
C ASP A 61 20.39 13.04 -13.51
N SER A 62 21.24 12.68 -12.54
CA SER A 62 21.11 11.50 -11.70
C SER A 62 21.17 10.18 -12.48
N ASP A 63 21.94 10.15 -13.56
CA ASP A 63 22.20 8.95 -14.35
C ASP A 63 23.31 8.06 -13.76
N GLY A 64 24.02 8.55 -12.73
CA GLY A 64 25.10 7.86 -12.03
C GLY A 64 26.50 8.20 -12.56
N VAL A 65 26.62 9.10 -13.53
CA VAL A 65 27.87 9.62 -14.07
C VAL A 65 28.09 11.05 -13.58
N PRO A 66 29.20 11.33 -12.85
CA PRO A 66 29.43 12.67 -12.33
C PRO A 66 29.59 13.73 -13.42
N ASP A 67 29.08 14.95 -13.17
CA ASP A 67 29.09 16.11 -14.09
C ASP A 67 30.47 16.39 -14.71
N THR A 68 31.55 16.03 -14.01
CA THR A 68 32.93 16.25 -14.48
C THR A 68 33.36 15.36 -15.66
N ILE A 69 32.68 14.23 -15.86
CA ILE A 69 32.98 13.26 -16.93
C ILE A 69 31.76 12.93 -17.80
N ASP A 70 30.57 13.39 -17.40
CA ASP A 70 29.36 13.30 -18.20
C ASP A 70 29.45 14.22 -19.42
N GLN A 71 29.10 13.66 -20.59
CA GLN A 71 29.08 14.34 -21.88
C GLN A 71 27.67 14.67 -22.35
N CYS A 72 26.65 14.10 -21.71
CA CYS A 72 25.27 14.23 -22.08
C CYS A 72 24.47 14.80 -20.90
N HIS A 73 23.23 15.17 -21.15
CA HIS A 73 22.32 15.59 -20.09
C HIS A 73 20.97 14.96 -20.42
N ASN A 74 20.68 13.85 -19.76
CA ASN A 74 19.61 12.90 -20.06
C ASN A 74 18.86 12.52 -18.78
N PRO A 75 18.15 13.49 -18.16
CA PRO A 75 17.35 13.22 -16.99
C PRO A 75 16.30 12.14 -17.29
N GLY A 76 16.34 11.05 -16.53
CA GLY A 76 15.42 9.92 -16.65
C GLY A 76 15.98 8.66 -17.31
N CYS A 77 17.16 8.72 -17.92
CA CYS A 77 17.82 7.56 -18.53
C CYS A 77 19.07 7.17 -17.73
N LYS A 78 19.03 6.01 -17.06
CA LYS A 78 20.16 5.46 -16.29
C LYS A 78 21.00 4.43 -17.05
N SER A 79 20.48 3.89 -18.14
CA SER A 79 21.26 2.99 -19.01
C SER A 79 22.15 3.83 -19.91
N VAL A 80 23.28 4.24 -19.36
CA VAL A 80 24.22 5.16 -20.00
C VAL A 80 25.59 4.52 -20.18
N THR A 81 26.35 5.07 -21.11
CA THR A 81 27.76 4.72 -21.30
C THR A 81 28.61 5.27 -20.15
N SER A 82 29.90 4.91 -20.10
CA SER A 82 30.85 5.47 -19.13
C SER A 82 31.05 7.00 -19.22
N ARG A 83 30.39 7.66 -20.16
CA ARG A 83 30.44 9.11 -20.36
C ARG A 83 29.04 9.76 -20.23
N GLY A 84 28.10 9.09 -19.57
CA GLY A 84 26.74 9.59 -19.27
C GLY A 84 25.78 9.64 -20.46
N CYS A 85 26.27 9.42 -21.69
CA CYS A 85 25.36 9.37 -22.83
C CYS A 85 24.50 8.11 -22.87
N PRO A 86 23.22 8.19 -23.31
CA PRO A 86 22.33 7.05 -23.47
C PRO A 86 22.98 5.93 -24.28
N LYS A 87 22.82 4.72 -23.77
CA LYS A 87 23.34 3.50 -24.39
C LYS A 87 22.26 2.89 -25.30
N ASP A 88 22.69 2.34 -26.43
CA ASP A 88 21.92 1.46 -27.30
C ASP A 88 22.74 0.18 -27.42
N SER A 89 22.26 -0.89 -26.78
CA SER A 89 23.02 -2.11 -26.53
C SER A 89 23.01 -3.07 -27.71
N ASP A 90 21.94 -3.10 -28.51
CA ASP A 90 21.82 -3.96 -29.69
C ASP A 90 21.98 -3.22 -31.03
N ASN A 91 22.06 -1.89 -30.99
CA ASN A 91 22.30 -0.99 -32.12
C ASN A 91 21.16 -0.99 -33.15
N ASP A 92 19.92 -1.13 -32.72
CA ASP A 92 18.74 -1.07 -33.59
C ASP A 92 18.24 0.37 -33.84
N GLY A 93 18.78 1.35 -33.08
CA GLY A 93 18.44 2.77 -33.19
C GLY A 93 17.43 3.27 -32.16
N VAL A 94 16.96 2.41 -31.25
CA VAL A 94 16.21 2.76 -30.04
C VAL A 94 17.17 2.66 -28.84
N ILE A 95 17.23 3.68 -27.99
CA ILE A 95 18.13 3.66 -26.81
C ILE A 95 17.59 2.72 -25.73
N ASP A 96 18.46 2.07 -24.94
CA ASP A 96 18.11 1.11 -23.88
C ASP A 96 17.04 1.62 -22.89
N CYS A 97 16.95 2.94 -22.70
CA CYS A 97 15.98 3.58 -21.82
C CYS A 97 14.56 3.67 -22.42
N ASP A 98 14.46 3.63 -23.74
CA ASP A 98 13.21 3.66 -24.52
C ASP A 98 12.90 2.31 -25.17
N ASP A 99 13.88 1.39 -25.15
CA ASP A 99 13.82 0.05 -25.74
C ASP A 99 13.29 -0.98 -24.72
N ARG A 100 12.24 -1.70 -25.12
CA ARG A 100 11.65 -2.78 -24.32
C ARG A 100 12.46 -4.08 -24.39
N CYS A 101 13.31 -4.24 -25.40
CA CYS A 101 14.16 -5.39 -25.65
C CYS A 101 15.65 -5.02 -25.88
N PRO A 102 16.37 -4.37 -24.94
CA PRO A 102 17.73 -3.82 -25.17
C PRO A 102 18.84 -4.82 -25.57
N GLY A 103 18.54 -6.11 -25.70
CA GLY A 103 19.47 -7.15 -26.13
C GLY A 103 19.16 -7.76 -27.48
N GLU A 104 18.05 -7.36 -28.13
CA GLU A 104 17.54 -7.97 -29.35
C GLU A 104 17.04 -6.90 -30.32
N SER A 105 17.76 -6.73 -31.43
CA SER A 105 17.45 -5.67 -32.38
C SER A 105 16.02 -5.76 -32.91
N GLY A 106 15.28 -4.67 -32.81
CA GLY A 106 13.92 -4.55 -33.25
C GLY A 106 13.66 -3.37 -34.17
N SER A 107 12.38 -3.02 -34.28
CA SER A 107 11.96 -1.84 -35.02
C SER A 107 11.57 -0.75 -34.05
N SER A 108 11.83 0.52 -34.41
CA SER A 108 11.35 1.66 -33.62
C SER A 108 9.82 1.71 -33.50
N SER A 109 9.10 1.13 -34.47
CA SER A 109 7.64 0.96 -34.40
C SER A 109 7.18 -0.03 -33.33
N ASN A 110 8.05 -0.95 -32.92
CA ASN A 110 7.80 -1.95 -31.87
C ASN A 110 8.68 -1.72 -30.63
N TYR A 111 9.00 -0.46 -30.32
CA TYR A 111 9.76 -0.08 -29.12
C TYR A 111 11.08 -0.84 -28.95
N GLY A 112 11.82 -1.03 -30.05
CA GLY A 112 13.12 -1.72 -30.06
C GLY A 112 13.05 -3.25 -29.98
N CYS A 113 11.84 -3.83 -29.90
CA CYS A 113 11.68 -5.27 -29.90
C CYS A 113 11.61 -5.86 -31.31
N PRO A 114 12.19 -7.05 -31.53
CA PRO A 114 12.00 -7.77 -32.78
C PRO A 114 10.51 -8.04 -32.95
N THR A 115 9.98 -7.76 -34.14
CA THR A 115 8.70 -8.36 -34.52
C THR A 115 8.97 -9.85 -34.63
N ALA A 116 8.46 -10.65 -33.68
CA ALA A 116 8.62 -12.10 -33.78
C ALA A 116 8.06 -12.51 -35.14
N ALA A 117 8.87 -13.20 -35.95
CA ALA A 117 8.39 -13.67 -37.24
C ALA A 117 7.23 -14.65 -36.98
N GLY A 118 6.00 -14.22 -37.27
CA GLY A 118 4.79 -14.97 -36.95
C GLY A 118 4.20 -14.62 -35.57
N ASP A 119 4.09 -13.33 -35.26
CA ASP A 119 3.27 -12.74 -34.19
C ASP A 119 2.53 -11.56 -34.85
N SER A 120 1.32 -11.81 -35.34
CA SER A 120 0.63 -10.95 -36.31
C SER A 120 0.00 -9.72 -35.68
N ASP A 121 -0.35 -9.79 -34.39
CA ASP A 121 -0.94 -8.69 -33.62
C ASP A 121 0.02 -8.10 -32.57
N ASN A 122 1.21 -8.70 -32.38
CA ASN A 122 2.28 -8.22 -31.51
C ASN A 122 1.88 -8.19 -30.03
N ASP A 123 1.09 -9.15 -29.59
CA ASP A 123 0.71 -9.32 -28.18
C ASP A 123 1.78 -10.07 -27.35
N GLY A 124 2.83 -10.58 -28.02
CA GLY A 124 3.94 -11.32 -27.41
C GLY A 124 3.74 -12.84 -27.43
N VAL A 125 2.63 -13.33 -27.96
CA VAL A 125 2.33 -14.75 -28.18
C VAL A 125 2.45 -15.05 -29.68
N PRO A 126 3.37 -15.93 -30.11
CA PRO A 126 3.51 -16.26 -31.52
C PRO A 126 2.22 -16.86 -32.11
N ASP A 127 1.87 -16.54 -33.36
CA ASP A 127 0.68 -16.96 -34.13
C ASP A 127 0.33 -18.46 -34.03
N ASN A 128 1.33 -19.31 -33.80
CA ASN A 128 1.15 -20.75 -33.69
C ASN A 128 0.72 -21.24 -32.30
N GLN A 129 0.80 -20.36 -31.31
CA GLN A 129 0.42 -20.54 -29.89
C GLN A 129 -0.70 -19.58 -29.50
N ASP A 130 -0.86 -18.50 -30.25
CA ASP A 130 -1.93 -17.53 -30.10
C ASP A 130 -3.28 -18.11 -30.58
N GLN A 131 -4.27 -18.01 -29.71
CA GLN A 131 -5.65 -18.43 -29.95
C GLN A 131 -6.55 -17.28 -30.41
N CYS A 132 -6.11 -16.03 -30.26
CA CYS A 132 -6.91 -14.83 -30.41
C CYS A 132 -6.12 -13.76 -31.16
N TYR A 133 -6.57 -13.40 -32.37
CA TYR A 133 -6.00 -12.25 -33.08
C TYR A 133 -6.62 -10.93 -32.57
N ASN A 134 -5.88 -10.15 -31.79
CA ASN A 134 -6.27 -8.89 -31.12
C ASN A 134 -5.21 -7.78 -31.24
N PRO A 135 -5.06 -7.14 -32.41
CA PRO A 135 -4.09 -6.05 -32.63
C PRO A 135 -4.36 -4.78 -31.81
N GLU A 136 -5.52 -4.68 -31.14
CA GLU A 136 -5.90 -3.53 -30.32
C GLU A 136 -5.67 -3.80 -28.81
N CYS A 137 -5.21 -4.98 -28.41
CA CYS A 137 -5.03 -5.35 -27.01
C CYS A 137 -3.83 -6.29 -26.85
N ASN A 138 -2.81 -5.83 -26.12
CA ASN A 138 -1.61 -6.62 -25.81
C ASN A 138 -1.57 -7.10 -24.34
N LEU A 139 -2.62 -6.80 -23.56
CA LEU A 139 -2.78 -7.33 -22.21
C LEU A 139 -3.51 -8.67 -22.31
N VAL A 140 -2.72 -9.71 -22.55
CA VAL A 140 -3.20 -11.05 -22.87
C VAL A 140 -2.75 -12.10 -21.87
N ASP A 141 -3.44 -13.23 -21.85
CA ASP A 141 -3.01 -14.41 -21.13
C ASP A 141 -1.92 -15.22 -21.87
N SER A 142 -1.54 -16.36 -21.32
CA SER A 142 -0.53 -17.23 -21.95
C SER A 142 -0.95 -17.85 -23.29
N THR A 143 -2.19 -17.65 -23.72
CA THR A 143 -2.75 -18.14 -24.99
C THR A 143 -2.99 -17.04 -26.02
N GLY A 144 -2.57 -15.79 -25.74
CA GLY A 144 -2.74 -14.65 -26.63
C GLY A 144 -4.13 -14.02 -26.57
N CYS A 145 -5.00 -14.50 -25.68
CA CYS A 145 -6.35 -13.96 -25.56
C CYS A 145 -6.39 -12.79 -24.56
N PRO A 146 -7.18 -11.73 -24.85
CA PRO A 146 -7.32 -10.59 -23.95
C PRO A 146 -7.75 -11.01 -22.55
N LEU A 147 -7.15 -10.39 -21.53
CA LEU A 147 -7.60 -10.56 -20.16
C LEU A 147 -8.97 -9.88 -19.96
N ASN A 148 -9.80 -10.52 -19.14
CA ASN A 148 -10.95 -9.94 -18.50
C ASN A 148 -10.86 -10.31 -17.02
N SER A 149 -10.48 -9.36 -16.19
CA SER A 149 -10.11 -9.59 -14.79
C SER A 149 -11.30 -9.61 -13.83
N ASP A 150 -12.43 -9.00 -14.20
CA ASP A 150 -13.62 -8.86 -13.35
C ASP A 150 -14.87 -9.60 -13.88
N ASP A 151 -14.75 -10.28 -15.01
CA ASP A 151 -15.76 -11.06 -15.74
C ASP A 151 -17.00 -10.24 -16.19
N ASP A 152 -16.83 -8.94 -16.51
CA ASP A 152 -17.92 -8.03 -16.92
C ASP A 152 -18.31 -8.10 -18.43
N ASN A 153 -17.62 -8.94 -19.22
CA ASN A 153 -17.70 -9.06 -20.69
C ASN A 153 -17.06 -7.91 -21.49
N LEU A 154 -16.21 -7.11 -20.86
CA LEU A 154 -15.33 -6.14 -21.50
C LEU A 154 -13.87 -6.52 -21.20
N ASP A 155 -13.04 -6.64 -22.24
CA ASP A 155 -11.62 -6.96 -22.02
C ASP A 155 -10.93 -5.80 -21.27
N ASP A 156 -9.94 -6.10 -20.42
CA ASP A 156 -9.20 -5.12 -19.60
C ASP A 156 -8.62 -3.95 -20.42
N CYS A 157 -8.30 -4.19 -21.70
CA CYS A 157 -7.82 -3.15 -22.62
C CYS A 157 -8.87 -2.09 -23.01
N LYS A 158 -10.16 -2.42 -22.89
CA LYS A 158 -11.30 -1.57 -23.25
C LYS A 158 -12.07 -1.11 -22.01
N ASP A 159 -11.84 -1.76 -20.89
CA ASP A 159 -12.44 -1.44 -19.61
C ASP A 159 -11.75 -0.26 -18.92
N GLN A 160 -12.54 0.70 -18.44
CA GLN A 160 -12.06 1.81 -17.63
C GLN A 160 -11.83 1.43 -16.16
N CYS A 161 -12.41 0.32 -15.72
CA CYS A 161 -12.34 -0.22 -14.37
C CYS A 161 -12.01 -1.73 -14.34
N PRO A 162 -10.84 -2.18 -14.87
CA PRO A 162 -10.55 -3.61 -15.11
C PRO A 162 -10.67 -4.58 -13.93
N ASP A 163 -10.64 -4.04 -12.70
CA ASP A 163 -10.72 -4.83 -11.46
C ASP A 163 -12.11 -4.73 -10.78
N GLN A 164 -13.11 -4.10 -11.41
CA GLN A 164 -14.41 -3.81 -10.80
C GLN A 164 -15.57 -4.00 -11.77
N TYR A 165 -16.27 -5.12 -11.58
CA TYR A 165 -17.43 -5.50 -12.40
C TYR A 165 -18.40 -4.34 -12.65
N GLY A 166 -18.60 -4.01 -13.92
CA GLY A 166 -19.56 -3.00 -14.36
C GLY A 166 -20.37 -3.43 -15.59
N GLU A 167 -21.70 -3.46 -15.49
CA GLU A 167 -22.56 -3.75 -16.65
C GLU A 167 -22.61 -2.61 -17.68
N GLN A 168 -21.95 -1.48 -17.40
CA GLN A 168 -21.93 -0.34 -18.30
C GLN A 168 -21.03 -0.57 -19.52
N SER A 169 -21.24 0.24 -20.56
CA SER A 169 -20.43 0.14 -21.78
C SER A 169 -18.95 0.45 -21.60
N ASN A 170 -18.56 1.06 -20.47
CA ASN A 170 -17.17 1.35 -20.11
C ASN A 170 -16.60 0.39 -19.06
N GLY A 171 -17.34 -0.66 -18.68
CA GLY A 171 -16.95 -1.68 -17.71
C GLY A 171 -16.91 -1.21 -16.24
N CYS A 172 -17.30 0.04 -15.96
CA CYS A 172 -17.34 0.53 -14.59
C CYS A 172 -18.70 0.34 -13.92
N PRO A 173 -18.74 0.14 -12.58
CA PRO A 173 -19.98 0.19 -11.83
C PRO A 173 -20.64 1.57 -11.93
N LEU A 174 -21.95 1.62 -11.74
CA LEU A 174 -22.66 2.89 -11.58
C LEU A 174 -22.08 3.66 -10.37
N PRO A 175 -21.91 4.99 -10.46
CA PRO A 175 -21.53 5.80 -9.31
C PRO A 175 -22.53 5.62 -8.15
N ASP A 176 -21.98 5.46 -6.95
CA ASP A 176 -22.68 5.38 -5.67
C ASP A 176 -21.89 6.27 -4.70
N SER A 177 -22.34 7.52 -4.55
CA SER A 177 -21.61 8.60 -3.91
C SER A 177 -21.58 8.49 -2.39
N ASP A 178 -22.51 7.76 -1.79
CA ASP A 178 -22.62 7.59 -0.33
C ASP A 178 -22.42 6.14 0.14
N GLY A 179 -22.36 5.19 -0.79
CA GLY A 179 -21.97 3.80 -0.56
C GLY A 179 -23.08 2.95 0.04
N ASP A 180 -24.34 3.29 -0.21
CA ASP A 180 -25.51 2.59 0.33
C ASP A 180 -26.01 1.43 -0.56
N MET A 181 -25.30 1.14 -1.65
CA MET A 181 -25.61 0.14 -2.69
C MET A 181 -26.77 0.51 -3.62
N VAL A 182 -27.23 1.77 -3.60
CA VAL A 182 -28.18 2.33 -4.56
C VAL A 182 -27.43 3.33 -5.44
N PRO A 183 -27.34 3.10 -6.75
CA PRO A 183 -26.72 4.04 -7.68
C PRO A 183 -27.27 5.47 -7.57
N ASP A 184 -26.40 6.47 -7.76
CA ASP A 184 -26.74 7.90 -7.67
C ASP A 184 -27.94 8.32 -8.55
N ASP A 185 -28.21 7.61 -9.64
CA ASP A 185 -29.32 7.89 -10.55
C ASP A 185 -30.66 7.29 -10.08
N GLN A 186 -30.62 6.40 -9.09
CA GLN A 186 -31.74 5.72 -8.45
C GLN A 186 -31.91 6.10 -6.97
N ASP A 187 -30.90 6.72 -6.38
CA ASP A 187 -30.89 7.21 -5.01
C ASP A 187 -31.63 8.56 -4.89
N GLN A 188 -32.58 8.62 -3.96
CA GLN A 188 -33.36 9.82 -3.63
C GLN A 188 -32.78 10.60 -2.44
N CYS A 189 -31.84 10.02 -1.72
CA CYS A 189 -31.36 10.47 -0.43
C CYS A 189 -29.84 10.28 -0.30
N TYR A 190 -29.08 11.37 -0.38
CA TYR A 190 -27.65 11.31 -0.05
C TYR A 190 -27.43 11.17 1.48
N ASN A 191 -27.02 9.99 1.96
CA ASN A 191 -26.80 9.64 3.37
C ASN A 191 -25.53 8.81 3.63
N PRO A 192 -24.34 9.43 3.58
CA PRO A 192 -23.05 8.73 3.81
C PRO A 192 -22.86 8.18 5.23
N GLU A 193 -23.69 8.58 6.19
CA GLU A 193 -23.65 8.10 7.57
C GLU A 193 -24.56 6.89 7.82
N CYS A 194 -25.31 6.43 6.81
CA CYS A 194 -26.31 5.37 6.96
C CYS A 194 -26.38 4.48 5.72
N SER A 195 -25.91 3.25 5.83
CA SER A 195 -25.93 2.27 4.72
C SER A 195 -27.14 1.33 4.76
N THR A 196 -28.02 1.45 5.76
CA THR A 196 -29.24 0.63 5.85
C THR A 196 -30.41 1.41 5.29
N VAL A 197 -30.65 1.22 3.99
CA VAL A 197 -31.61 2.01 3.22
C VAL A 197 -32.78 1.18 2.70
N ASP A 198 -33.79 1.88 2.21
CA ASP A 198 -34.89 1.30 1.46
C ASP A 198 -34.55 1.17 -0.05
N VAL A 199 -35.54 0.83 -0.86
CA VAL A 199 -35.35 0.64 -2.31
C VAL A 199 -35.07 1.93 -3.08
N ASN A 200 -35.16 3.09 -2.43
CA ASN A 200 -34.92 4.41 -3.01
C ASN A 200 -33.65 5.07 -2.44
N GLY A 201 -32.79 4.32 -1.73
CA GLY A 201 -31.57 4.87 -1.09
C GLY A 201 -31.83 5.69 0.18
N CYS A 202 -33.06 5.74 0.68
CA CYS A 202 -33.37 6.53 1.87
C CYS A 202 -33.23 5.72 3.17
N PRO A 203 -32.78 6.34 4.29
CA PRO A 203 -32.61 5.66 5.56
C PRO A 203 -33.91 5.01 6.03
N ARG A 204 -33.86 3.72 6.33
CA ARG A 204 -35.03 2.96 6.78
C ARG A 204 -35.50 3.46 8.15
N ASP A 205 -36.81 3.50 8.36
CA ASP A 205 -37.45 3.70 9.67
C ASP A 205 -38.40 2.52 9.91
N SER A 206 -37.90 1.51 10.62
CA SER A 206 -38.54 0.20 10.74
C SER A 206 -39.78 0.23 11.63
N ASP A 207 -39.88 1.14 12.60
CA ASP A 207 -41.05 1.27 13.49
C ASP A 207 -41.91 2.52 13.22
N ASN A 208 -41.50 3.37 12.28
CA ASN A 208 -42.20 4.55 11.80
C ASN A 208 -42.43 5.61 12.90
N ASP A 209 -41.48 5.77 13.83
CA ASP A 209 -41.56 6.77 14.89
C ASP A 209 -40.98 8.15 14.48
N GLY A 210 -40.38 8.24 13.29
CA GLY A 210 -39.77 9.45 12.74
C GLY A 210 -38.28 9.60 13.03
N VAL A 211 -37.63 8.59 13.63
CA VAL A 211 -36.18 8.45 13.75
C VAL A 211 -35.75 7.26 12.90
N ASN A 212 -34.85 7.47 11.94
CA ASN A 212 -34.38 6.35 11.11
C ASN A 212 -33.53 5.34 11.92
N ASP A 213 -33.47 4.10 11.45
CA ASP A 213 -32.80 2.96 12.08
C ASP A 213 -31.31 3.23 12.39
N CYS A 214 -30.66 4.11 11.61
CA CYS A 214 -29.27 4.51 11.83
C CYS A 214 -29.11 5.50 13.00
N ALA A 215 -30.15 6.26 13.33
CA ALA A 215 -30.19 7.21 14.44
C ALA A 215 -31.00 6.70 15.65
N ASP A 216 -31.70 5.58 15.52
CA ASP A 216 -32.56 4.99 16.53
C ASP A 216 -31.82 3.94 17.39
N ASN A 217 -31.88 4.12 18.71
CA ASN A 217 -31.33 3.15 19.67
C ASN A 217 -32.24 1.92 19.87
N CYS A 218 -33.49 2.00 19.42
CA CYS A 218 -34.50 0.97 19.49
C CYS A 218 -35.25 0.77 18.15
N PRO A 219 -34.57 0.38 17.04
CA PRO A 219 -35.10 0.43 15.66
C PRO A 219 -36.39 -0.35 15.36
N ASN A 220 -36.94 -1.08 16.32
CA ASN A 220 -38.16 -1.88 16.15
C ASN A 220 -39.20 -1.58 17.23
N GLN A 221 -39.07 -0.48 17.96
CA GLN A 221 -39.96 -0.10 19.06
C GLN A 221 -40.14 1.41 19.11
N ALA A 222 -41.26 1.87 18.54
CA ALA A 222 -41.55 3.28 18.41
C ALA A 222 -41.39 4.03 19.74
N GLY A 223 -40.55 5.05 19.72
CA GLY A 223 -40.26 5.93 20.84
C GLY A 223 -40.44 7.39 20.47
N ALA A 224 -39.69 8.24 21.15
CA ALA A 224 -39.72 9.67 20.89
C ALA A 224 -38.33 10.11 20.46
N ILE A 225 -38.26 11.08 19.54
CA ILE A 225 -36.99 11.69 19.12
C ILE A 225 -36.15 12.22 20.29
N THR A 226 -36.80 12.73 21.35
CA THR A 226 -36.13 13.20 22.57
C THR A 226 -35.43 12.09 23.38
N ASN A 227 -35.73 10.83 23.10
CA ASN A 227 -35.14 9.64 23.70
C ASN A 227 -34.46 8.75 22.66
N ASN A 228 -34.01 9.33 21.54
CA ASN A 228 -33.32 8.62 20.46
C ASN A 228 -34.09 7.37 19.97
N GLY A 229 -35.39 7.56 19.70
CA GLY A 229 -36.30 6.53 19.18
C GLY A 229 -36.70 5.42 20.16
N CYS A 230 -36.21 5.44 21.41
CA CYS A 230 -36.62 4.44 22.41
C CYS A 230 -37.91 4.80 23.17
N PRO A 231 -38.76 3.81 23.53
CA PRO A 231 -39.95 4.04 24.34
C PRO A 231 -39.58 4.48 25.76
N GLN A 232 -40.37 5.39 26.33
CA GLN A 232 -40.20 5.78 27.73
C GLN A 232 -40.56 4.59 28.62
N GLN A 233 -39.64 4.19 29.51
CA GLN A 233 -39.96 3.21 30.53
C GLN A 233 -41.05 3.78 31.42
N SER A 234 -42.28 3.31 31.24
CA SER A 234 -43.37 3.67 32.13
C SER A 234 -42.93 3.29 33.54
N THR A 235 -42.79 4.29 34.42
CA THR A 235 -42.62 4.04 35.85
C THR A 235 -43.92 3.42 36.33
N GLN A 236 -44.02 2.10 36.20
CA GLN A 236 -45.10 1.31 36.74
C GLN A 236 -44.92 1.36 38.26
N PHE A 237 -45.44 2.43 38.86
CA PHE A 237 -45.78 2.42 40.27
C PHE A 237 -46.80 1.30 40.43
N CYS A 238 -46.33 0.12 40.82
CA CYS A 238 -47.18 -0.92 41.36
C CYS A 238 -47.89 -0.30 42.56
N ALA A 239 -49.11 0.19 42.35
CA ALA A 239 -50.03 0.66 43.39
C ALA A 239 -50.49 -0.48 44.34
N GLY A 240 -49.75 -1.60 44.39
CA GLY A 240 -50.01 -2.76 45.23
C GLY A 240 -49.48 -2.62 46.66
N THR A 241 -48.51 -1.73 46.92
CA THR A 241 -47.88 -1.62 48.25
C THR A 241 -48.62 -0.68 49.21
N LEU A 242 -49.55 0.15 48.72
CA LEU A 242 -50.30 1.09 49.59
C LEU A 242 -51.54 0.45 50.25
N LEU A 243 -51.99 -0.72 49.80
CA LEU A 243 -53.18 -1.41 50.32
C LEU A 243 -52.89 -2.34 51.51
N ILE A 244 -51.64 -2.79 51.69
CA ILE A 244 -51.30 -3.79 52.73
C ILE A 244 -51.22 -3.15 54.13
N THR A 245 -50.90 -1.86 54.25
CA THR A 245 -50.86 -1.16 55.55
C THR A 245 -52.24 -0.82 56.12
N PHE A 246 -53.31 -0.79 55.30
CA PHE A 246 -54.66 -0.49 55.79
C PHE A 246 -55.38 -1.73 56.37
N MET A 247 -55.05 -2.94 55.91
CA MET A 247 -55.64 -4.19 56.43
C MET A 247 -55.04 -4.64 57.77
N VAL A 248 -53.80 -4.25 58.08
CA VAL A 248 -53.15 -4.61 59.37
C VAL A 248 -53.74 -3.80 60.55
N PHE A 249 -54.26 -2.60 60.31
CA PHE A 249 -54.85 -1.77 61.38
C PHE A 249 -56.26 -2.19 61.80
N LEU A 250 -57.03 -2.86 60.94
CA LEU A 250 -58.39 -3.31 61.29
C LEU A 250 -58.44 -4.73 61.88
N GLY A 251 -57.44 -5.58 61.61
CA GLY A 251 -57.38 -6.95 62.13
C GLY A 251 -56.87 -7.10 63.57
N GLY A 252 -56.26 -6.05 64.14
CA GLY A 252 -55.55 -6.12 65.44
C GLY A 252 -56.38 -5.91 66.71
N ILE A 253 -57.67 -5.56 66.62
CA ILE A 253 -58.47 -5.13 67.79
C ILE A 253 -59.32 -6.26 68.41
N LEU A 254 -59.37 -7.46 67.83
CA LEU A 254 -60.31 -8.51 68.24
C LEU A 254 -59.70 -9.74 68.94
N VAL A 255 -58.59 -9.59 69.66
CA VAL A 255 -58.14 -10.60 70.65
C VAL A 255 -58.39 -10.08 72.07
N LYS A 256 -59.65 -10.13 72.49
CA LYS A 256 -60.06 -10.06 73.90
C LYS A 256 -59.55 -11.35 74.59
N ARG A 257 -58.51 -11.24 75.41
CA ARG A 257 -58.20 -12.27 76.42
C ARG A 257 -59.22 -12.16 77.56
N LYS A 258 -59.78 -13.32 77.94
CA LYS A 258 -60.55 -13.53 79.19
C LYS A 258 -59.68 -13.23 80.41
#